data_AF-A0A1I6GI22-F1
#
_entry.id   AF-A0A1I6GI22-F1
#
_cell.length_a   1.000
_cell.length_b   1.000
_cell.length_c   1.000
_cell.angle_alpha   90.00
_cell.angle_beta   90.00
_cell.angle_gamma   90.00
#
_symmetry.space_group_name_H-M   'P 1'
#
loop_
_entity.id
_entity.type
_entity.pdbx_description
1 polymer ?
#
loop_
_entity_poly.entity_id
_entity_poly.type
_entity_poly.pdbx_seq_one_letter_code
_entity_poly.pdbx_strand_id
1 'polypeptide(L)'
;MANEIFDRETLLDLTVNIIPLFIIAFFVVAFAVFPAFGVEPLASAVQFGLLAVPFVFLAILTYLSGKAIAGDEKRAPVYLPGQATVENATTLEEYEEQAEAAEAAAVEDDDESAAELTDEDDE
;
A
#
# COMPACT_ATOMS: atom_id res chain seq x y z
N MET A 1 3.56 4.29 19.83
CA MET A 1 2.71 3.10 19.71
C MET A 1 2.61 2.81 18.25
N ALA A 2 3.27 1.74 17.81
CA ALA A 2 3.64 1.56 16.42
C ALA A 2 2.48 1.00 15.59
N ASN A 3 2.40 1.48 14.36
CA ASN A 3 1.49 1.16 13.26
C ASN A 3 1.60 -0.32 12.78
N GLU A 4 1.96 -1.25 13.66
CA GLU A 4 2.66 -2.50 13.31
C GLU A 4 1.76 -3.70 13.03
N ILE A 5 0.44 -3.56 13.15
CA ILE A 5 -0.49 -4.67 12.88
C ILE A 5 -0.80 -4.76 11.38
N PHE A 6 -0.80 -3.63 10.66
CA PHE A 6 -1.12 -3.58 9.23
C PHE A 6 0.02 -4.02 8.31
N ASP A 7 1.27 -3.92 8.76
CA ASP A 7 2.42 -4.36 7.95
C ASP A 7 2.70 -5.86 8.05
N ARG A 8 2.43 -6.51 9.18
CA ARG A 8 2.91 -7.89 9.40
C ARG A 8 2.10 -8.93 8.68
N GLU A 9 0.78 -8.85 8.71
CA GLU A 9 -0.08 -9.84 8.03
C GLU A 9 0.01 -9.70 6.51
N THR A 10 -0.02 -8.46 6.00
CA THR A 10 0.20 -8.17 4.57
C THR A 10 1.59 -8.58 4.10
N LEU A 11 2.66 -8.27 4.87
CA LEU A 11 4.01 -8.74 4.53
C LEU A 11 4.10 -10.26 4.60
N LEU A 12 3.43 -10.91 5.56
CA LEU A 12 3.45 -12.37 5.69
C LEU A 12 2.80 -13.02 4.46
N ASP A 13 1.62 -12.58 4.05
CA ASP A 13 0.92 -13.12 2.88
C ASP A 13 1.68 -12.89 1.58
N LEU A 14 2.29 -11.71 1.41
CA LEU A 14 3.11 -11.41 0.25
C LEU A 14 4.40 -12.24 0.25
N THR A 15 5.05 -12.40 1.41
CA THR A 15 6.28 -13.18 1.56
C THR A 15 6.05 -14.67 1.32
N VAL A 16 4.95 -15.24 1.82
CA VAL A 16 4.57 -16.65 1.62
C VAL A 16 4.43 -16.99 0.13
N ASN A 17 4.02 -16.02 -0.70
CA ASN A 17 3.94 -16.19 -2.16
C ASN A 17 5.25 -15.86 -2.90
N ILE A 18 6.03 -14.89 -2.41
CA ILE A 18 7.33 -14.51 -3.01
C ILE A 18 8.37 -15.63 -2.87
N ILE A 19 8.40 -16.36 -1.75
CA ILE A 19 9.38 -17.44 -1.54
C ILE A 19 9.28 -18.54 -2.62
N PRO A 20 8.10 -19.14 -2.88
CA PRO A 20 7.90 -20.08 -3.98
C PRO A 20 8.35 -19.51 -5.33
N LEU A 21 8.01 -18.24 -5.62
CA LEU A 21 8.35 -17.57 -6.87
C LEU A 21 9.87 -17.47 -7.06
N PHE A 22 10.60 -17.12 -6.00
CA PHE A 22 12.06 -17.07 -6.00
C PHE A 22 12.68 -18.45 -6.22
N ILE A 23 12.17 -19.49 -5.55
CA ILE A 23 12.68 -20.87 -5.70
C ILE A 23 12.49 -21.36 -7.14
N ILE A 24 11.32 -21.12 -7.74
CA ILE A 24 11.08 -21.52 -9.13
C ILE A 24 11.98 -20.74 -10.08
N ALA A 25 12.11 -19.42 -9.92
CA ALA A 25 13.01 -18.62 -10.74
C ALA A 25 14.46 -19.11 -10.65
N PHE A 26 14.92 -19.45 -9.45
CA PHE A 26 16.24 -20.03 -9.23
C PHE A 26 16.42 -21.32 -10.03
N PHE A 27 15.47 -22.25 -9.97
CA PHE A 27 15.57 -23.51 -10.72
C PHE A 27 15.48 -23.34 -12.23
N VAL A 28 14.64 -22.40 -12.71
CA VAL A 28 14.60 -22.05 -14.13
C VAL A 28 15.97 -21.59 -14.61
N VAL A 29 16.63 -20.69 -13.88
CA VAL A 29 17.98 -20.23 -14.22
C VAL A 29 19.00 -21.35 -14.09
N ALA A 30 18.95 -22.13 -13.01
CA ALA A 30 19.87 -23.24 -12.78
C ALA A 30 19.82 -24.27 -13.91
N PHE A 31 18.63 -24.65 -14.37
CA PHE A 31 18.47 -25.60 -15.47
C PHE A 31 18.77 -25.00 -16.85
N ALA A 32 18.58 -23.70 -17.02
CA ALA A 32 18.99 -23.00 -18.25
C ALA A 32 20.51 -22.94 -18.40
N VAL A 33 21.25 -22.71 -17.29
CA VAL A 33 22.71 -22.65 -17.28
C VAL A 33 23.34 -24.04 -17.24
N PHE A 34 22.76 -24.95 -16.46
CA PHE A 34 23.28 -26.31 -16.27
C PHE A 34 22.19 -27.34 -16.59
N PRO A 35 22.11 -27.81 -17.86
CA PRO A 35 21.11 -28.79 -18.29
C PRO A 35 21.45 -30.19 -17.78
N ALA A 36 21.14 -30.44 -16.50
CA ALA A 36 21.47 -31.67 -15.79
C ALA A 36 20.80 -32.94 -16.37
N PHE A 37 19.69 -32.78 -17.09
CA PHE A 37 18.86 -33.87 -17.60
C PHE A 37 18.84 -33.98 -19.14
N GLY A 38 19.78 -33.30 -19.81
CA GLY A 38 19.86 -33.24 -21.27
C GLY A 38 19.02 -32.11 -21.90
N VAL A 39 19.03 -32.01 -23.22
CA VAL A 39 18.40 -30.92 -24.00
C VAL A 39 17.41 -31.44 -25.04
N GLU A 40 16.80 -32.59 -24.78
CA GLU A 40 15.76 -33.12 -25.68
C GLU A 40 14.57 -32.14 -25.72
N PRO A 41 14.08 -31.73 -26.91
CA PRO A 41 13.11 -30.65 -27.03
C PRO A 41 11.80 -30.90 -26.26
N LEU A 42 11.27 -32.13 -26.33
CA LEU A 42 10.02 -32.49 -25.65
C LEU A 42 10.20 -32.46 -24.13
N ALA A 43 11.23 -33.14 -23.61
CA ALA A 43 11.51 -33.20 -22.18
C ALA A 43 11.78 -31.81 -21.60
N SER A 44 12.57 -30.99 -22.31
CA SER A 44 12.87 -29.61 -21.90
C SER A 44 11.62 -28.74 -21.89
N ALA A 45 10.76 -28.85 -22.90
CA ALA A 45 9.50 -28.12 -22.97
C ALA A 45 8.56 -28.49 -21.81
N VAL A 46 8.46 -29.78 -21.46
CA VAL A 46 7.66 -30.24 -20.32
C VAL A 46 8.26 -29.75 -18.99
N GLN A 47 9.57 -29.87 -18.81
CA GLN A 47 10.26 -29.41 -17.60
C GLN A 47 10.07 -27.91 -17.37
N PHE A 48 10.37 -27.08 -18.38
CA PHE A 48 10.19 -25.63 -18.26
C PHE A 48 8.71 -25.25 -18.22
N GLY A 49 7.83 -25.97 -18.89
CA GLY A 49 6.38 -25.76 -18.80
C GLY A 49 5.87 -25.97 -17.38
N LEU A 50 6.29 -27.05 -16.71
CA LEU A 50 5.93 -27.35 -15.33
C LEU A 50 6.47 -26.32 -14.32
N LEU A 51 7.53 -25.58 -14.65
CA LEU A 51 8.04 -24.49 -13.81
C LEU A 51 7.40 -23.14 -14.18
N ALA A 52 7.34 -22.81 -15.47
CA ALA A 52 6.89 -21.52 -15.97
C ALA A 52 5.39 -21.29 -15.78
N VAL A 53 4.56 -22.32 -15.98
CA VAL A 53 3.10 -22.20 -15.79
C VAL A 53 2.74 -21.82 -14.34
N PRO A 54 3.14 -22.58 -13.31
CA PRO A 54 2.85 -22.18 -11.93
C PRO A 54 3.56 -20.88 -11.54
N PHE A 55 4.76 -20.60 -12.07
CA PHE A 55 5.44 -19.32 -11.84
C PHE A 55 4.59 -18.14 -12.30
N VAL A 56 4.07 -18.16 -13.53
CA VAL A 56 3.27 -17.07 -14.09
C VAL A 56 1.95 -16.93 -13.34
N PHE A 57 1.25 -18.03 -13.07
CA PHE A 57 0.00 -17.99 -12.32
C PHE A 57 0.20 -17.46 -10.89
N LEU A 58 1.22 -17.94 -10.18
CA LEU A 58 1.56 -17.44 -8.86
C LEU A 58 1.99 -15.97 -8.89
N ALA A 59 2.78 -15.55 -9.87
CA ALA A 59 3.17 -14.14 -10.03
C ALA A 59 1.94 -13.23 -10.21
N ILE A 60 0.99 -13.64 -11.05
CA ILE A 60 -0.26 -12.92 -11.26
C ILE A 60 -1.05 -12.85 -9.96
N LEU A 61 -1.26 -13.99 -9.28
CA LEU A 61 -2.01 -14.03 -8.03
C LEU A 61 -1.34 -13.18 -6.94
N THR A 62 -0.02 -13.28 -6.80
CA THR A 62 0.76 -12.47 -5.84
C THR A 62 0.58 -10.98 -6.10
N TYR A 63 0.65 -10.56 -7.37
CA TYR A 63 0.46 -9.17 -7.75
C TYR A 63 -0.98 -8.69 -7.49
N LEU A 64 -1.98 -9.50 -7.84
CA LEU A 64 -3.38 -9.18 -7.60
C LEU A 64 -3.68 -9.09 -6.10
N SER A 65 -3.17 -10.01 -5.29
CA SER A 65 -3.27 -9.97 -3.83
C SER A 65 -2.62 -8.71 -3.26
N GLY A 66 -1.36 -8.42 -3.63
CA GLY A 66 -0.68 -7.20 -3.16
C GLY A 66 -1.41 -5.92 -3.57
N LYS A 67 -1.91 -5.85 -4.81
CA LYS A 67 -2.69 -4.69 -5.30
C LYS A 67 -4.03 -4.54 -4.59
N ALA A 68 -4.74 -5.63 -4.32
CA ALA A 68 -6.01 -5.60 -3.61
C ALA A 68 -5.79 -5.10 -2.18
N ILE A 69 -4.81 -5.65 -1.48
CA ILE A 69 -4.50 -5.30 -0.09
C ILE A 69 -4.12 -3.82 0.02
N ALA A 70 -3.15 -3.35 -0.78
CA ALA A 70 -2.74 -1.94 -0.80
C ALA A 70 -3.88 -0.96 -1.20
N GLY A 71 -4.92 -1.45 -1.86
CA GLY A 71 -6.11 -0.67 -2.22
C GLY A 71 -7.17 -0.65 -1.11
N ASP A 72 -7.23 -1.68 -0.28
CA ASP A 72 -8.17 -1.78 0.84
C ASP A 72 -7.71 -0.96 2.04
N GLU A 73 -6.40 -0.85 2.29
CA GLU A 73 -5.86 -0.01 3.38
C GLU A 73 -6.20 1.47 3.19
N LYS A 74 -6.27 1.93 1.93
CA LYS A 74 -6.60 3.32 1.58
C LYS A 74 -8.09 3.66 1.73
N ARG A 75 -8.95 2.66 1.90
CA ARG A 75 -10.41 2.85 2.00
C ARG A 75 -10.94 2.49 3.39
N ALA A 76 -10.08 1.97 4.26
CA ALA A 76 -10.46 1.63 5.62
C ALA A 76 -10.54 2.94 6.43
N PRO A 77 -11.70 3.25 7.04
CA PRO A 77 -11.83 4.45 7.87
C PRO A 77 -10.89 4.33 9.08
N VAL A 78 -9.94 5.26 9.16
CA VAL A 78 -9.03 5.38 10.31
C VAL A 78 -9.70 6.31 11.31
N TYR A 79 -9.84 5.87 12.56
CA TYR A 79 -10.45 6.66 13.63
C TYR A 79 -9.38 7.24 14.56
N LEU A 80 -9.71 8.34 15.22
CA LEU A 80 -8.88 8.88 16.29
C LEU A 80 -8.70 7.86 17.42
N PRO A 81 -7.54 7.85 18.11
CA PRO A 81 -7.28 6.94 19.22
C PRO A 81 -8.37 7.04 20.29
N GLY A 82 -9.01 5.90 20.59
CA GLY A 82 -10.10 5.81 21.58
C GLY A 82 -11.52 6.01 21.04
N GLN A 83 -11.69 6.30 19.75
CA GLN A 83 -13.02 6.50 19.15
C GLN A 83 -13.52 5.33 18.28
N ALA A 84 -12.70 4.30 18.05
CA ALA A 84 -13.04 3.18 17.17
C ALA A 84 -14.32 2.38 17.55
N THR A 85 -14.80 2.51 18.79
CA THR A 85 -16.02 1.81 19.27
C THR A 85 -17.22 2.74 19.47
N VAL A 86 -17.09 4.03 19.12
CA VAL A 86 -18.14 5.03 19.37
C VAL A 86 -19.06 5.10 18.15
N GLU A 87 -20.37 5.09 18.38
CA GLU A 87 -21.36 5.25 17.31
C GLU A 87 -21.23 6.66 16.71
N ASN A 88 -21.07 6.75 15.38
CA ASN A 88 -20.75 7.99 14.63
C ASN A 88 -19.38 8.61 14.98
N ALA A 89 -18.36 7.79 15.27
CA ALA A 89 -17.00 8.28 15.40
C ALA A 89 -16.52 8.99 14.13
N THR A 90 -15.93 10.17 14.30
CA THR A 90 -15.33 10.95 13.23
C THR A 90 -14.05 10.27 12.76
N THR A 91 -13.89 10.12 11.45
CA THR A 91 -12.65 9.60 10.89
C THR A 91 -11.53 10.64 11.00
N LEU A 92 -10.29 10.17 10.96
CA LEU A 92 -9.11 11.01 11.05
C LEU A 92 -9.03 11.97 9.85
N GLU A 93 -9.41 11.50 8.65
CA GLU A 93 -9.54 12.34 7.45
C GLU A 93 -10.57 13.46 7.62
N GLU A 94 -11.76 13.16 8.16
CA GLU A 94 -12.78 14.18 8.43
C GLU A 94 -12.34 15.19 9.50
N TYR A 95 -11.50 14.77 10.46
CA TYR A 95 -10.94 15.64 11.48
C TYR A 95 -9.85 16.56 10.90
N GLU A 96 -8.99 16.04 10.04
CA GLU A 96 -7.97 16.80 9.32
C GLU A 96 -8.61 17.83 8.38
N GLU A 97 -9.64 17.46 7.60
CA GLU A 97 -10.39 18.42 6.78
C GLU A 97 -11.04 19.53 7.61
N GLN A 98 -11.61 19.20 8.77
CA GLN A 98 -12.15 20.19 9.69
C GLN A 98 -11.07 21.10 10.28
N ALA A 99 -9.89 20.55 10.58
CA ALA A 99 -8.77 21.33 11.11
C ALA A 99 -8.20 22.28 10.04
N GLU A 100 -8.00 21.80 8.81
CA GLU A 100 -7.56 22.62 7.68
C GLU A 100 -8.58 23.71 7.33
N ALA A 101 -9.88 23.40 7.34
CA ALA A 101 -10.92 24.40 7.11
C ALA A 101 -10.97 25.45 8.22
N ALA A 102 -10.76 25.05 9.48
CA ALA A 102 -10.68 25.97 10.61
C ALA A 102 -9.43 26.85 10.57
N GLU A 103 -8.29 26.30 10.15
CA GLU A 103 -7.04 27.05 9.95
C GLU A 103 -7.18 28.05 8.80
N ALA A 104 -7.74 27.65 7.66
CA ALA A 104 -7.98 28.54 6.52
C ALA A 104 -8.92 29.70 6.88
N ALA A 105 -9.99 29.44 7.65
CA ALA A 105 -10.89 30.48 8.13
C ALA A 105 -10.20 31.46 9.11
N ALA A 106 -9.29 30.97 9.95
CA ALA A 106 -8.51 31.82 10.86
C ALA A 106 -7.51 32.72 10.13
N VAL A 107 -6.98 32.29 8.97
CA VAL A 107 -6.10 33.14 8.14
C VAL A 107 -6.89 34.22 7.39
N GLU A 108 -8.14 33.96 7.00
CA GLU A 108 -9.01 34.99 6.38
C GLU A 108 -9.41 36.10 7.38
N ASP A 109 -9.66 35.77 8.65
CA ASP A 109 -10.00 36.76 9.69
C ASP A 109 -8.82 37.70 10.04
N ASP A 110 -7.58 37.22 9.95
CA ASP A 110 -6.39 38.03 10.25
C ASP A 110 -6.13 39.11 9.17
N ASP A 111 -6.51 38.88 7.91
CA ASP A 111 -6.29 39.82 6.79
C ASP A 111 -7.30 40.99 6.79
N GLU A 112 -8.52 40.80 7.31
CA GLU A 112 -9.48 41.91 7.52
C GLU A 112 -9.08 42.81 8.71
N SER A 113 -8.46 42.25 9.76
CA SER A 113 -8.04 43.03 10.95
C SER A 113 -6.88 44.00 10.69
N ALA A 114 -6.06 43.74 9.66
CA ALA A 114 -4.94 44.60 9.28
C ALA A 114 -5.37 45.83 8.44
N ALA A 115 -6.57 45.80 7.83
CA ALA A 115 -7.07 46.87 6.99
C ALA A 115 -7.82 47.98 7.77
N GLU A 116 -8.29 47.73 8.99
CA GLU A 116 -9.00 48.74 9.81
C GLU A 116 -8.08 49.59 10.72
N LEU A 117 -6.79 49.29 10.83
CA LEU A 117 -5.87 50.00 11.74
C LEU A 117 -5.12 51.20 11.12
N THR A 118 -5.42 51.61 9.89
CA THR A 118 -4.69 52.72 9.22
C THR A 118 -5.42 54.07 9.12
N ASP A 119 -6.66 54.20 9.64
CA ASP A 119 -7.47 55.41 9.41
C ASP A 119 -7.71 56.32 10.65
N GLU A 120 -7.03 56.09 11.79
CA GLU A 120 -7.13 56.97 12.97
C GLU A 120 -5.75 57.45 13.46
N ASP A 121 -5.13 58.41 12.78
CA ASP A 121 -4.22 59.40 13.39
C ASP A 121 -3.77 60.46 12.34
N ASP A 122 -4.52 61.56 12.23
CA ASP A 122 -3.99 62.88 11.82
C ASP A 122 -5.06 63.97 12.13
N GLU A 123 -5.01 64.55 13.34
CA GLU A 123 -5.58 65.88 13.68
C GLU A 123 -4.50 66.97 13.63
#